data_AF-M5UBM4-F1
#
_entry.id   AF-M5UBM4-F1
#
_cell.length_a   1.000
_cell.length_b   1.000
_cell.length_c   1.000
_cell.angle_alpha   90.00
_cell.angle_beta   90.00
_cell.angle_gamma   90.00
#
_symmetry.space_group_name_H-M   'P 1'
#
loop_
_entity.id
_entity.type
_entity.pdbx_description
1 polymer ?
#
loop_
_entity_poly.entity_id
_entity_poly.type
_entity_poly.pdbx_seq_one_letter_code
_entity_poly.pdbx_strand_id
1 'polypeptide(L)'
;MEPFALFHTDLKRTEIAMNAGRLDEAFALLKSSPSRHHRDAQTLVDRLVDEFVRRGNQHFDDGRADDARHDADAAYHLGGRQIEIAKLRQRIAQHLEEGRELRFTSERGGVNSRGDILQVDGIGSLLLLRSDTVSIGGESTTAPLDISLRTVGVSKPIRIYRDDEDYFWQCESQRLLSSGDSIAVGRRGRLRFTRAVAASNSAILDVSGAKLFRSDVRRVVLVADSVLFGHAGCHFTLPNMNPPVILQPSGDAYTLHRQGGYDTQTLMHGDSVCINDIRFTLTVLSHSKALV
;
A
#
# COMPACT_ATOMS: atom_id res chain seq x y z
N MET A 1 9.88 -19.13 52.33
CA MET A 1 10.42 -20.26 51.55
C MET A 1 10.88 -19.68 50.21
N GLU A 2 12.16 -19.32 50.17
CA GLU A 2 13.07 -19.00 49.05
C GLU A 2 12.52 -18.59 47.66
N PRO A 3 12.34 -17.29 47.38
CA PRO A 3 12.24 -16.76 46.00
C PRO A 3 13.61 -16.70 45.27
N PHE A 4 14.74 -16.87 45.98
CA PHE A 4 16.08 -16.72 45.40
C PHE A 4 16.48 -17.82 44.41
N ALA A 5 15.96 -19.04 44.56
CA ALA A 5 16.32 -20.17 43.70
C ALA A 5 15.74 -20.07 42.27
N LEU A 6 14.59 -19.41 42.09
CA LEU A 6 13.94 -19.26 40.79
C LEU A 6 14.67 -18.24 39.89
N PHE A 7 15.17 -17.13 40.45
CA PHE A 7 15.84 -16.07 39.70
C PHE A 7 17.06 -16.56 38.93
N HIS A 8 17.84 -17.46 39.51
CA HIS A 8 19.04 -17.99 38.87
C HIS A 8 18.70 -19.01 37.76
N THR A 9 17.52 -19.63 37.81
CA THR A 9 17.14 -20.68 36.85
C THR A 9 16.75 -20.09 35.51
N ASP A 10 15.97 -19.01 35.49
CA ASP A 10 15.51 -18.36 34.25
C ASP A 10 16.65 -17.67 33.50
N LEU A 11 17.56 -16.99 34.22
CA LEU A 11 18.76 -16.40 33.61
C LEU A 11 19.69 -17.46 33.03
N LYS A 12 19.86 -18.59 33.72
CA LYS A 12 20.68 -19.71 33.22
C LYS A 12 20.05 -20.38 32.00
N ARG A 13 18.72 -20.52 31.97
CA ARG A 13 17.99 -21.02 30.78
C ARG A 13 18.15 -20.08 29.59
N THR A 14 18.07 -18.78 29.83
CA THR A 14 18.32 -17.75 28.81
C THR A 14 19.73 -17.90 28.25
N GLU A 15 20.74 -18.00 29.12
CA GLU A 15 22.14 -18.20 28.71
C GLU A 15 22.34 -19.48 27.89
N ILE A 16 21.73 -20.59 28.30
CA ILE A 16 21.78 -21.86 27.55
C ILE A 16 21.14 -21.72 26.16
N ALA A 17 19.99 -21.04 26.07
CA ALA A 17 19.32 -20.79 24.79
C ALA A 17 20.18 -19.92 23.86
N MET A 18 20.81 -18.86 24.40
CA MET A 18 21.76 -18.02 23.66
C MET A 18 22.96 -18.83 23.14
N ASN A 19 23.59 -19.63 24.00
CA ASN A 19 24.74 -20.47 23.62
C ASN A 19 24.38 -21.51 22.55
N ALA A 20 23.11 -21.91 22.47
CA ALA A 20 22.60 -22.81 21.44
C ALA A 20 22.11 -22.09 20.17
N GLY A 21 22.29 -20.77 20.07
CA GLY A 21 21.86 -19.96 18.93
C GLY A 21 20.34 -19.72 18.84
N ARG A 22 19.57 -20.09 19.88
CA ARG A 22 18.11 -19.93 19.93
C ARG A 22 17.74 -18.57 20.49
N LEU A 23 18.07 -17.52 19.74
CA LEU A 23 17.96 -16.12 20.19
C LEU A 23 16.52 -15.71 20.51
N ASP A 24 15.53 -16.19 19.74
CA ASP A 24 14.12 -15.84 19.94
C ASP A 24 13.55 -16.47 21.21
N GLU A 25 13.97 -17.69 21.54
CA GLU A 25 13.68 -18.35 22.82
C GLU A 25 14.33 -17.59 23.97
N ALA A 26 15.61 -17.22 23.83
CA ALA A 26 16.31 -16.42 24.83
C ALA A 26 15.63 -15.06 25.08
N PHE A 27 15.18 -14.39 24.02
CA PHE A 27 14.42 -13.15 24.11
C PHE A 27 13.12 -13.34 24.89
N ALA A 28 12.34 -14.38 24.58
CA ALA A 28 11.09 -14.67 25.27
C ALA A 28 11.31 -14.95 26.77
N LEU A 29 12.33 -15.77 27.10
CA LEU A 29 12.70 -16.08 28.47
C LEU A 29 13.13 -14.83 29.24
N LEU A 30 14.02 -14.01 28.68
CA LEU A 30 14.52 -12.80 29.31
C LEU A 30 13.43 -11.74 29.50
N LYS A 31 12.53 -11.57 28.53
CA LYS A 31 11.39 -10.64 28.59
C LYS A 31 10.40 -11.02 29.70
N SER A 32 10.18 -12.32 29.89
CA SER A 32 9.29 -12.85 30.93
C SER A 32 9.93 -12.91 32.32
N SER A 33 11.25 -12.75 32.42
CA SER A 33 11.97 -12.91 33.68
C SER A 33 11.72 -11.73 34.63
N PRO A 34 11.30 -11.98 35.89
CA PRO A 34 11.15 -10.94 36.90
C PRO A 34 12.50 -10.31 37.30
N SER A 35 13.63 -10.96 36.97
CA SER A 35 14.99 -10.52 37.30
C SER A 35 15.64 -9.62 36.26
N ARG A 36 14.91 -9.15 35.24
CA ARG A 36 15.49 -8.37 34.13
C ARG A 36 16.27 -7.11 34.54
N HIS A 37 15.99 -6.58 35.73
CA HIS A 37 16.67 -5.38 36.28
C HIS A 37 17.95 -5.72 37.07
N HIS A 38 18.32 -7.00 37.19
CA HIS A 38 19.55 -7.44 37.84
C HIS A 38 20.77 -7.23 36.94
N ARG A 39 21.94 -7.02 37.55
CA ARG A 39 23.20 -6.80 36.81
C ARG A 39 23.54 -7.96 35.86
N ASP A 40 23.32 -9.19 36.30
CA ASP A 40 23.59 -10.38 35.47
C ASP A 40 22.61 -10.48 34.30
N ALA A 41 21.34 -10.10 34.53
CA ALA A 41 20.35 -10.02 33.46
C ALA A 41 20.71 -8.91 32.46
N GLN A 42 21.23 -7.77 32.92
CA GLN A 42 21.69 -6.70 32.04
C GLN A 42 22.87 -7.16 31.17
N THR A 43 23.81 -7.94 31.72
CA THR A 43 24.89 -8.56 30.95
C THR A 43 24.35 -9.47 29.84
N LEU A 44 23.29 -10.25 30.14
CA LEU A 44 22.63 -11.09 29.15
C LEU A 44 21.83 -10.28 28.12
N VAL A 45 21.19 -9.18 28.54
CA VAL A 45 20.52 -8.24 27.63
C VAL A 45 21.51 -7.67 26.62
N ASP A 46 22.64 -7.13 27.08
CA ASP A 46 23.64 -6.49 26.21
C ASP A 46 24.18 -7.51 25.21
N ARG A 47 24.52 -8.71 25.69
CA ARG A 47 25.03 -9.81 24.86
C ARG A 47 23.99 -10.31 23.85
N LEU A 48 22.70 -10.34 24.21
CA LEU A 48 21.62 -10.74 23.31
C LEU A 48 21.33 -9.66 22.26
N VAL A 49 21.41 -8.39 22.64
CA VAL A 49 21.33 -7.26 21.71
C VAL A 49 22.45 -7.34 20.68
N ASP A 50 23.69 -7.59 21.10
CA ASP A 50 24.83 -7.75 20.18
C ASP A 50 24.60 -8.90 19.19
N GLU A 51 24.08 -10.04 19.65
CA GLU A 51 23.75 -11.18 18.78
C GLU A 51 22.63 -10.86 17.78
N PHE A 52 21.57 -10.16 18.20
CA PHE A 52 20.51 -9.72 17.28
C PHE A 52 21.04 -8.71 16.26
N VAL A 53 21.86 -7.74 16.66
CA VAL A 53 22.45 -6.78 15.72
C VAL A 53 23.36 -7.51 14.73
N ARG A 54 24.17 -8.47 15.20
CA ARG A 54 25.04 -9.28 14.34
C ARG A 54 24.23 -10.13 13.36
N ARG A 55 23.20 -10.86 13.82
CA ARG A 55 22.32 -11.68 12.98
C ARG A 55 21.53 -10.81 11.99
N GLY A 56 21.02 -9.66 12.44
CA GLY A 56 20.30 -8.72 11.60
C GLY A 56 21.16 -8.10 10.49
N ASN A 57 22.42 -7.77 10.77
CA ASN A 57 23.36 -7.36 9.72
C ASN A 57 23.61 -8.49 8.72
N GLN A 58 23.81 -9.73 9.19
CA GLN A 58 23.99 -10.88 8.28
C GLN A 58 22.75 -11.08 7.39
N HIS A 59 21.55 -11.03 7.97
CA HIS A 59 20.30 -11.14 7.21
C HIS A 59 20.17 -10.02 6.17
N PHE A 60 20.56 -8.81 6.54
CA PHE A 60 20.56 -7.68 5.62
C PHE A 60 21.55 -7.87 4.46
N ASP A 61 22.77 -8.31 4.76
CA ASP A 61 23.80 -8.57 3.76
C ASP A 61 23.43 -9.76 2.84
N ASP A 62 22.63 -10.72 3.34
CA ASP A 62 22.04 -11.82 2.58
C ASP A 62 20.81 -11.40 1.74
N GLY A 63 20.40 -10.13 1.77
CA GLY A 63 19.21 -9.62 1.08
C GLY A 63 17.87 -9.96 1.73
N ARG A 64 17.87 -10.51 2.95
CA ARG A 64 16.68 -10.85 3.75
C ARG A 64 16.28 -9.69 4.66
N ALA A 65 15.86 -8.58 4.05
CA ALA A 65 15.60 -7.32 4.75
C ALA A 65 14.48 -7.41 5.81
N ASP A 66 13.46 -8.24 5.61
CA ASP A 66 12.39 -8.45 6.60
C ASP A 66 12.88 -9.19 7.84
N ASP A 67 13.69 -10.24 7.66
CA ASP A 67 14.31 -10.94 8.78
C ASP A 67 15.28 -10.02 9.53
N ALA A 68 16.05 -9.20 8.82
CA ALA A 68 16.94 -8.20 9.40
C ALA A 68 16.17 -7.16 10.24
N ARG A 69 14.98 -6.75 9.76
CA ARG A 69 14.09 -5.85 10.49
C ARG A 69 13.58 -6.48 11.78
N HIS A 70 13.19 -7.75 11.72
CA HIS A 70 12.75 -8.50 12.88
C HIS A 70 13.82 -8.51 13.97
N ASP A 71 15.07 -8.81 13.61
CA ASP A 71 16.21 -8.80 14.52
C ASP A 71 16.49 -7.40 15.10
N ALA A 72 16.44 -6.36 14.27
CA ALA A 72 16.68 -4.99 14.69
C ALA A 72 15.58 -4.47 15.65
N ASP A 73 14.33 -4.86 15.41
CA ASP A 73 13.21 -4.54 16.31
C ASP A 73 13.32 -5.33 17.62
N ALA A 74 13.72 -6.61 17.60
CA ALA A 74 13.97 -7.39 18.81
C ALA A 74 15.09 -6.78 19.68
N ALA A 75 16.22 -6.39 19.06
CA ALA A 75 17.30 -5.67 19.73
C ALA A 75 16.82 -4.34 20.34
N TYR A 76 16.02 -3.57 19.59
CA TYR A 76 15.47 -2.30 20.08
C TYR A 76 14.57 -2.48 21.30
N HIS A 77 13.78 -3.56 21.36
CA HIS A 77 12.91 -3.84 22.51
C HIS A 77 13.70 -4.17 23.79
N LEU A 78 14.91 -4.71 23.66
CA LEU A 78 15.78 -5.05 24.79
C LEU A 78 16.71 -3.89 25.20
N GLY A 79 17.47 -3.35 24.25
CA GLY A 79 18.55 -2.38 24.50
C GLY A 79 18.14 -0.92 24.30
N GLY A 80 16.94 -0.66 23.76
CA GLY A 80 16.47 0.68 23.46
C GLY A 80 17.23 1.35 22.31
N ARG A 81 17.52 2.65 22.45
CA ARG A 81 18.11 3.50 21.39
C ARG A 81 19.64 3.43 21.34
N GLN A 82 20.21 2.23 21.30
CA GLN A 82 21.64 2.10 21.08
C GLN A 82 22.00 2.48 19.63
N ILE A 83 23.19 3.05 19.44
CA ILE A 83 23.65 3.61 18.16
C ILE A 83 23.66 2.54 17.06
N GLU A 84 24.14 1.34 17.34
CA GLU A 84 24.24 0.27 16.34
C GLU A 84 22.88 -0.26 15.91
N ILE A 85 21.91 -0.34 16.82
CA ILE A 85 20.51 -0.68 16.50
C ILE A 85 19.92 0.41 15.58
N ALA A 86 20.14 1.68 15.90
CA ALA A 86 19.64 2.79 15.10
C ALA A 86 20.23 2.78 13.68
N LYS A 87 21.54 2.54 13.55
CA LYS A 87 22.22 2.40 12.25
C LYS A 87 21.66 1.24 11.43
N LEU A 88 21.47 0.07 12.05
CA LEU A 88 20.90 -1.10 11.37
C LEU A 88 19.48 -0.81 10.86
N ARG A 89 18.62 -0.25 11.71
CA ARG A 89 17.24 0.14 11.31
C ARG A 89 17.23 1.18 10.20
N GLN A 90 18.14 2.14 10.23
CA GLN A 90 18.29 3.14 9.18
C GLN A 90 18.72 2.51 7.85
N ARG A 91 19.72 1.62 7.85
CA ARG A 91 20.17 0.88 6.64
C ARG A 91 19.04 0.05 6.05
N ILE A 92 18.29 -0.66 6.89
CA ILE A 92 17.12 -1.45 6.47
C ILE A 92 16.05 -0.56 5.83
N ALA A 93 15.71 0.55 6.48
CA ALA A 93 14.72 1.50 5.96
C ALA A 93 15.15 2.06 4.59
N GLN A 94 16.40 2.49 4.46
CA GLN A 94 16.94 3.00 3.20
C GLN A 94 16.92 1.95 2.09
N HIS A 95 17.30 0.70 2.39
CA HIS A 95 17.28 -0.38 1.40
C HIS A 95 15.86 -0.77 0.97
N LEU A 96 14.90 -0.77 1.91
CA LEU A 96 13.50 -1.00 1.58
C LEU A 96 12.95 0.14 0.71
N GLU A 97 13.37 1.38 0.95
CA GLU A 97 13.04 2.52 0.09
C GLU A 97 13.69 2.42 -1.30
N GLU A 98 14.98 2.07 -1.39
CA GLU A 98 15.72 1.90 -2.64
C GLU A 98 15.18 0.72 -3.46
N GLY A 99 14.90 -0.42 -2.82
CA GLY A 99 14.26 -1.57 -3.47
C GLY A 99 12.84 -1.26 -3.95
N ARG A 100 12.10 -0.41 -3.21
CA ARG A 100 10.80 0.11 -3.65
C ARG A 100 10.96 1.07 -4.83
N GLU A 101 11.90 2.03 -4.80
CA GLU A 101 12.20 2.92 -5.94
C GLU A 101 12.69 2.18 -7.19
N LEU A 102 13.45 1.10 -7.02
CA LEU A 102 13.89 0.24 -8.10
C LEU A 102 12.73 -0.58 -8.67
N ARG A 103 11.82 -1.12 -7.83
CA ARG A 103 10.54 -1.71 -8.31
C ARG A 103 9.68 -0.67 -9.05
N PHE A 104 9.58 0.55 -8.51
CA PHE A 104 8.86 1.67 -9.14
C PHE A 104 9.44 2.11 -10.49
N THR A 105 10.73 1.86 -10.75
CA THR A 105 11.37 2.16 -12.04
C THR A 105 11.38 0.97 -12.99
N SER A 106 11.44 -0.27 -12.48
CA SER A 106 11.44 -1.49 -13.28
C SER A 106 10.04 -1.96 -13.72
N GLU A 107 8.98 -1.57 -13.00
CA GLU A 107 7.59 -1.71 -13.48
C GLU A 107 7.23 -0.73 -14.60
N ARG A 108 8.13 0.20 -14.97
CA ARG A 108 7.97 1.01 -16.19
C ARG A 108 8.12 0.21 -17.50
N GLY A 109 8.49 -1.07 -17.41
CA GLY A 109 8.71 -1.97 -18.55
C GLY A 109 7.50 -2.80 -18.98
N GLY A 110 6.34 -2.67 -18.33
CA GLY A 110 5.08 -3.33 -18.74
C GLY A 110 4.18 -2.35 -19.49
N VAL A 111 3.84 -2.70 -20.73
CA VAL A 111 2.93 -2.07 -21.69
C VAL A 111 1.99 -0.98 -21.12
N ASN A 112 2.13 0.24 -21.67
CA ASN A 112 1.21 1.39 -21.60
C ASN A 112 -0.20 1.10 -21.03
N SER A 113 -0.59 1.83 -19.98
CA SER A 113 -1.75 2.73 -20.01
C SER A 113 -1.69 3.66 -18.79
N ARG A 114 -1.59 4.98 -19.02
CA ARG A 114 -1.65 6.04 -17.99
C ARG A 114 -3.06 6.23 -17.41
N GLY A 115 -3.79 5.12 -17.27
CA GLY A 115 -5.20 5.04 -16.96
C GLY A 115 -6.10 4.99 -18.19
N ASP A 116 -7.26 4.35 -18.00
CA ASP A 116 -8.32 4.28 -18.99
C ASP A 116 -9.50 5.14 -18.57
N ILE A 117 -10.18 5.77 -19.52
CA ILE A 117 -11.44 6.45 -19.26
C ILE A 117 -12.58 5.51 -19.60
N LEU A 118 -13.35 5.14 -18.58
CA LEU A 118 -14.61 4.45 -18.72
C LEU A 118 -15.75 5.45 -18.61
N GLN A 119 -16.49 5.63 -19.69
CA GLN A 119 -17.73 6.39 -19.70
C GLN A 119 -18.90 5.44 -19.46
N VAL A 120 -19.73 5.76 -18.46
CA VAL A 120 -20.91 4.95 -18.11
C VAL A 120 -22.14 5.83 -18.10
N ASP A 121 -23.17 5.42 -18.83
CA ASP A 121 -24.44 6.14 -18.85
C ASP A 121 -25.06 6.22 -17.43
N GLY A 122 -25.49 7.43 -17.05
CA GLY A 122 -26.04 7.70 -15.71
C GLY A 122 -25.02 7.96 -14.60
N ILE A 123 -23.73 7.66 -14.82
CA ILE A 123 -22.64 7.95 -13.86
C ILE A 123 -21.71 9.05 -14.38
N GLY A 124 -21.39 9.02 -15.67
CA GLY A 124 -20.40 9.88 -16.31
C GLY A 124 -19.04 9.20 -16.50
N SER A 125 -17.99 10.02 -16.62
CA SER A 125 -16.63 9.57 -16.91
C SER A 125 -15.88 9.18 -15.64
N LEU A 126 -15.26 8.00 -15.66
CA LEU A 126 -14.44 7.42 -14.60
C LEU A 126 -13.02 7.19 -15.12
N LEU A 127 -12.00 7.54 -14.33
CA LEU A 127 -10.61 7.20 -14.64
C LEU A 127 -10.26 5.88 -13.94
N LEU A 128 -9.94 4.84 -14.69
CA LEU A 128 -9.53 3.53 -14.18
C LEU A 128 -8.01 3.47 -14.11
N LEU A 129 -7.47 3.20 -12.93
CA LEU A 129 -6.05 3.00 -12.69
C LEU A 129 -5.84 1.59 -12.14
N ARG A 130 -5.03 0.79 -12.84
CA ARG A 130 -4.79 -0.62 -12.50
C ARG A 130 -3.53 -0.85 -11.69
N SER A 131 -2.63 0.12 -11.68
CA SER A 131 -1.37 0.04 -10.94
C SER A 131 -1.62 -0.05 -9.44
N ASP A 132 -0.88 -0.93 -8.76
CA ASP A 132 -0.89 -1.01 -7.29
C ASP A 132 -0.38 0.27 -6.64
N THR A 133 0.40 1.07 -7.38
CA THR A 133 0.85 2.38 -6.94
C THR A 133 0.37 3.46 -7.89
N VAL A 134 -0.25 4.50 -7.32
CA VAL A 134 -0.78 5.66 -8.01
C VAL A 134 -0.13 6.92 -7.47
N SER A 135 0.46 7.68 -8.38
CA SER A 135 1.12 8.95 -8.11
C SER A 135 0.19 10.13 -8.40
N ILE A 136 0.14 11.07 -7.47
CA ILE A 136 -0.78 12.19 -7.45
C ILE A 136 0.01 13.47 -7.22
N GLY A 137 -0.24 14.50 -8.04
CA GLY A 137 0.46 15.76 -7.89
C GLY A 137 -0.24 16.93 -8.54
N GLY A 138 0.43 18.08 -8.48
CA GLY A 138 -0.06 19.34 -9.03
C GLY A 138 0.79 19.84 -10.19
N GLU A 139 0.52 21.08 -10.60
CA GLU A 139 1.21 21.76 -11.71
C GLU A 139 2.72 21.88 -11.52
N SER A 140 3.13 22.07 -10.27
CA SER A 140 4.53 22.29 -9.90
C SER A 140 5.33 20.98 -9.76
N THR A 141 4.69 19.82 -9.95
CA THR A 141 5.34 18.52 -9.81
C THR A 141 5.96 18.09 -11.15
N THR A 142 7.27 17.91 -11.18
CA THR A 142 8.02 17.54 -12.41
C THR A 142 8.10 16.03 -12.68
N ALA A 143 7.73 15.21 -11.69
CA ALA A 143 7.68 13.76 -11.83
C ALA A 143 6.50 13.31 -12.72
N PRO A 144 6.57 12.15 -13.40
CA PRO A 144 5.40 11.58 -14.07
C PRO A 144 4.32 11.27 -13.04
N LEU A 145 3.09 11.71 -13.32
CA LEU A 145 1.91 11.54 -12.47
C LEU A 145 0.82 10.76 -13.18
N ASP A 146 0.18 9.86 -12.45
CA ASP A 146 -1.04 9.17 -12.87
C ASP A 146 -2.25 10.10 -12.72
N ILE A 147 -2.31 10.82 -11.59
CA ILE A 147 -3.36 11.80 -11.30
C ILE A 147 -2.74 13.18 -11.19
N SER A 148 -2.96 14.03 -12.21
CA SER A 148 -2.52 15.42 -12.21
C SER A 148 -3.70 16.35 -11.91
N LEU A 149 -3.68 17.01 -10.75
CA LEU A 149 -4.70 17.99 -10.35
C LEU A 149 -4.28 19.42 -10.72
N ARG A 150 -5.23 20.22 -11.22
CA ARG A 150 -5.10 21.67 -11.45
C ARG A 150 -5.05 22.42 -10.13
N THR A 151 -3.92 22.30 -9.45
CA THR A 151 -3.65 22.92 -8.16
C THR A 151 -2.16 23.21 -8.03
N VAL A 152 -1.84 24.20 -7.20
CA VAL A 152 -0.48 24.66 -6.94
C VAL A 152 -0.07 24.33 -5.50
N GLY A 153 1.23 24.33 -5.25
CA GLY A 153 1.80 24.09 -3.92
C GLY A 153 2.08 22.62 -3.60
N VAL A 154 2.12 21.76 -4.62
CA VAL A 154 2.57 20.36 -4.49
C VAL A 154 3.91 20.23 -5.21
N SER A 155 5.00 20.21 -4.45
CA SER A 155 6.36 20.04 -5.00
C SER A 155 6.77 18.57 -5.09
N LYS A 156 6.34 17.74 -4.13
CA LYS A 156 6.56 16.29 -4.13
C LYS A 156 5.27 15.54 -4.45
N PRO A 157 5.31 14.49 -5.30
CA PRO A 157 4.13 13.68 -5.58
C PRO A 157 3.70 12.93 -4.33
N ILE A 158 2.40 12.93 -4.08
CA ILE A 158 1.75 12.04 -3.13
C ILE A 158 1.59 10.69 -3.81
N ARG A 159 1.85 9.60 -3.10
CA ARG A 159 1.63 8.25 -3.59
C ARG A 159 0.54 7.59 -2.77
N ILE A 160 -0.38 6.91 -3.45
CA ILE A 160 -1.27 5.94 -2.84
C ILE A 160 -0.83 4.59 -3.37
N TYR A 161 -0.52 3.65 -2.50
CA TYR A 161 -0.22 2.30 -2.92
C TYR A 161 -1.09 1.30 -2.16
N ARG A 162 -1.40 0.21 -2.84
CA ARG A 162 -2.12 -0.94 -2.31
C ARG A 162 -1.10 -1.99 -1.87
N ASP A 163 -1.28 -2.51 -0.68
CA ASP A 163 -0.54 -3.64 -0.15
C ASP A 163 -1.56 -4.66 0.32
N ASP A 164 -1.74 -5.71 -0.50
CA ASP A 164 -2.79 -6.71 -0.35
C ASP A 164 -4.21 -6.08 -0.29
N GLU A 165 -4.87 -6.13 0.88
CA GLU A 165 -6.22 -5.57 1.09
C GLU A 165 -6.21 -4.12 1.59
N ASP A 166 -5.04 -3.59 1.96
CA ASP A 166 -4.89 -2.28 2.59
C ASP A 166 -4.38 -1.22 1.62
N TYR A 167 -4.82 0.02 1.86
CA TYR A 167 -4.37 1.19 1.09
C TYR A 167 -3.55 2.11 1.99
N PHE A 168 -2.39 2.50 1.50
CA PHE A 168 -1.49 3.42 2.20
C PHE A 168 -1.29 4.67 1.38
N TRP A 169 -1.30 5.80 2.07
CA TRP A 169 -0.81 7.07 1.55
C TRP A 169 0.66 7.22 1.92
N GLN A 170 1.45 7.85 1.05
CA GLN A 170 2.85 8.20 1.29
C GLN A 170 3.16 9.57 0.69
N CYS A 171 3.75 10.46 1.49
CA CYS A 171 4.31 11.73 1.02
C CYS A 171 5.63 12.01 1.76
N GLU A 172 5.54 12.37 3.04
CA GLU A 172 6.68 12.47 3.98
C GLU A 172 6.70 11.29 4.96
N SER A 173 5.52 10.80 5.32
CA SER A 173 5.32 9.61 6.13
C SER A 173 4.26 8.72 5.49
N GLN A 174 4.31 7.44 5.83
CA GLN A 174 3.32 6.44 5.44
C GLN A 174 2.16 6.46 6.43
N ARG A 175 0.92 6.38 5.92
CA ARG A 175 -0.29 6.24 6.76
C ARG A 175 -1.32 5.34 6.06
N LEU A 176 -1.95 4.46 6.84
CA LEU A 176 -3.09 3.65 6.40
C LEU A 176 -4.31 4.53 6.11
N LEU A 177 -4.96 4.29 4.97
CA LEU A 177 -6.15 5.00 4.52
C LEU A 177 -7.41 4.23 4.91
N SER A 178 -8.33 4.93 5.58
CA SER A 178 -9.65 4.42 5.92
C SER A 178 -10.71 5.00 4.99
N SER A 179 -11.75 4.22 4.68
CA SER A 179 -12.88 4.69 3.89
C SER A 179 -13.50 5.96 4.51
N GLY A 180 -13.67 7.00 3.71
CA GLY A 180 -14.10 8.34 4.13
C GLY A 180 -12.97 9.36 4.30
N ASP A 181 -11.70 8.92 4.35
CA ASP A 181 -10.54 9.80 4.55
C ASP A 181 -10.44 10.87 3.46
N SER A 182 -10.09 12.09 3.86
CA SER A 182 -9.87 13.22 2.94
C SER A 182 -8.39 13.56 2.88
N ILE A 183 -7.81 13.41 1.68
CA ILE A 183 -6.42 13.68 1.36
C ILE A 183 -6.34 15.07 0.71
N ALA A 184 -5.59 15.98 1.33
CA ALA A 184 -5.32 17.28 0.75
C ALA A 184 -4.18 17.20 -0.27
N VAL A 185 -4.40 17.77 -1.45
CA VAL A 185 -3.42 17.86 -2.52
C VAL A 185 -3.26 19.33 -2.89
N GLY A 186 -2.17 19.93 -2.42
CA GLY A 186 -1.88 21.35 -2.65
C GLY A 186 -2.87 22.28 -1.95
N ARG A 187 -3.08 23.46 -2.54
CA ARG A 187 -3.93 24.50 -1.91
C ARG A 187 -5.42 24.22 -2.03
N ARG A 188 -5.87 23.55 -3.08
CA ARG A 188 -7.31 23.41 -3.39
C ARG A 188 -7.75 21.98 -3.69
N GLY A 189 -6.83 21.09 -4.06
CA GLY A 189 -7.17 19.70 -4.34
C GLY A 189 -7.54 18.94 -3.07
N ARG A 190 -8.65 18.21 -3.14
CA ARG A 190 -9.10 17.30 -2.08
C ARG A 190 -9.52 15.99 -2.76
N LEU A 191 -8.99 14.88 -2.27
CA LEU A 191 -9.40 13.54 -2.68
C LEU A 191 -10.10 12.89 -1.50
N ARG A 192 -11.31 12.38 -1.70
CA ARG A 192 -11.97 11.53 -0.70
C ARG A 192 -11.77 10.07 -1.10
N PHE A 193 -11.12 9.31 -0.23
CA PHE A 193 -10.93 7.88 -0.41
C PHE A 193 -12.15 7.12 0.10
N THR A 194 -12.68 6.21 -0.71
CA THR A 194 -13.84 5.39 -0.35
C THR A 194 -13.60 3.95 -0.82
N ARG A 195 -13.66 3.00 0.12
CA ARG A 195 -13.76 1.56 -0.20
C ARG A 195 -15.22 1.16 0.00
N ALA A 196 -15.97 1.14 -1.10
CA ALA A 196 -17.44 1.03 -1.06
C ALA A 196 -17.93 -0.41 -0.84
N VAL A 197 -17.17 -1.40 -1.30
CA VAL A 197 -17.52 -2.82 -1.26
C VAL A 197 -16.42 -3.57 -0.51
N ALA A 198 -16.76 -4.21 0.60
CA ALA A 198 -15.76 -4.93 1.42
C ALA A 198 -15.18 -6.15 0.70
N ALA A 199 -15.99 -6.85 -0.10
CA ALA A 199 -15.59 -8.02 -0.87
C ALA A 199 -14.77 -7.69 -2.14
N SER A 200 -14.49 -6.41 -2.39
CA SER A 200 -13.62 -5.97 -3.47
C SER A 200 -12.46 -5.19 -2.89
N ASN A 201 -11.29 -5.40 -3.48
CA ASN A 201 -10.09 -4.65 -3.15
C ASN A 201 -10.00 -3.36 -3.97
N SER A 202 -11.00 -3.04 -4.79
CA SER A 202 -11.05 -1.79 -5.55
C SER A 202 -11.53 -0.62 -4.68
N ALA A 203 -11.00 0.57 -4.95
CA ALA A 203 -11.34 1.79 -4.20
C ALA A 203 -11.61 2.98 -5.12
N ILE A 204 -12.28 3.99 -4.58
CA ILE A 204 -12.67 5.20 -5.31
C ILE A 204 -12.00 6.41 -4.66
N LEU A 205 -11.49 7.30 -5.50
CA LEU A 205 -11.05 8.64 -5.13
C LEU A 205 -11.99 9.66 -5.76
N ASP A 206 -12.81 10.32 -4.95
CA ASP A 206 -13.61 11.45 -5.39
C ASP A 206 -12.79 12.73 -5.34
N VAL A 207 -12.59 13.34 -6.51
CA VAL A 207 -11.86 14.58 -6.70
C VAL A 207 -12.78 15.77 -6.44
N SER A 208 -12.39 16.64 -5.53
CA SER A 208 -13.10 17.87 -5.20
C SER A 208 -12.12 19.04 -5.02
N GLY A 209 -12.63 20.27 -5.15
CA GLY A 209 -11.85 21.50 -4.97
C GLY A 209 -10.82 21.82 -6.07
N ALA A 210 -10.41 20.83 -6.86
CA ALA A 210 -9.61 20.96 -8.08
C ALA A 210 -10.19 20.08 -9.20
N LYS A 211 -9.77 20.33 -10.45
CA LYS A 211 -10.10 19.48 -11.60
C LYS A 211 -8.85 18.70 -12.03
N LEU A 212 -9.04 17.56 -12.69
CA LEU A 212 -7.94 16.88 -13.36
C LEU A 212 -7.43 17.73 -14.53
N PHE A 213 -6.16 17.55 -14.88
CA PHE A 213 -5.55 18.23 -16.02
C PHE A 213 -6.13 17.78 -17.35
N ARG A 214 -6.35 16.47 -17.47
CA ARG A 214 -6.52 15.74 -18.74
C ARG A 214 -7.97 15.35 -19.04
N SER A 215 -8.90 15.61 -18.15
CA SER A 215 -10.32 15.29 -18.32
C SER A 215 -11.18 16.04 -17.30
N ASP A 216 -12.49 16.08 -17.55
CA ASP A 216 -13.48 16.56 -16.59
C ASP A 216 -13.89 15.49 -15.57
N VAL A 217 -13.18 14.34 -15.56
CA VAL A 217 -13.38 13.23 -14.64
C VAL A 217 -13.26 13.74 -13.19
N ARG A 218 -14.24 13.35 -12.37
CA ARG A 218 -14.26 13.65 -10.93
C ARG A 218 -14.08 12.42 -10.06
N ARG A 219 -14.14 11.22 -10.61
CA ARG A 219 -14.00 9.98 -9.86
C ARG A 219 -12.91 9.13 -10.49
N VAL A 220 -11.92 8.79 -9.69
CA VAL A 220 -10.84 7.88 -10.07
C VAL A 220 -11.07 6.57 -9.36
N VAL A 221 -10.95 5.46 -10.08
CA VAL A 221 -11.11 4.10 -9.57
C VAL A 221 -9.74 3.45 -9.54
N LEU A 222 -9.33 3.07 -8.34
CA LEU A 222 -8.16 2.22 -8.10
C LEU A 222 -8.63 0.78 -8.28
N VAL A 223 -8.45 0.24 -9.48
CA VAL A 223 -8.95 -1.09 -9.86
C VAL A 223 -8.01 -2.15 -9.29
N ALA A 224 -8.57 -3.14 -8.59
CA ALA A 224 -7.86 -4.33 -8.13
C ALA A 224 -8.35 -5.56 -8.88
N ASP A 225 -9.55 -6.01 -8.52
CA ASP A 225 -10.13 -7.30 -8.80
C ASP A 225 -11.50 -7.17 -9.49
N SER A 226 -12.36 -6.28 -8.98
CA SER A 226 -13.69 -6.06 -9.51
C SER A 226 -14.26 -4.70 -9.12
N VAL A 227 -14.99 -4.07 -10.05
CA VAL A 227 -15.76 -2.85 -9.84
C VAL A 227 -17.23 -3.16 -10.10
N LEU A 228 -18.10 -2.79 -9.18
CA LEU A 228 -19.51 -3.17 -9.18
C LEU A 228 -20.40 -1.97 -9.48
N PHE A 229 -21.35 -2.16 -10.40
CA PHE A 229 -22.34 -1.18 -10.83
C PHE A 229 -23.73 -1.74 -10.60
N GLY A 230 -24.55 -1.12 -9.74
CA GLY A 230 -25.83 -1.70 -9.35
C GLY A 230 -26.67 -0.81 -8.45
N HIS A 231 -27.83 -1.29 -8.03
CA HIS A 231 -28.75 -0.50 -7.21
C HIS A 231 -28.23 -0.20 -5.78
N ALA A 232 -27.68 -1.21 -5.09
CA ALA A 232 -27.19 -1.08 -3.72
C ALA A 232 -25.95 -1.96 -3.48
N GLY A 233 -25.13 -1.61 -2.47
CA GLY A 233 -23.93 -2.38 -2.12
C GLY A 233 -22.86 -2.45 -3.21
N CYS A 234 -22.87 -1.48 -4.13
CA CYS A 234 -21.99 -1.41 -5.30
C CYS A 234 -21.05 -0.19 -5.21
N HIS A 235 -19.98 -0.20 -5.99
CA HIS A 235 -19.07 0.95 -6.11
C HIS A 235 -19.78 2.16 -6.69
N PHE A 236 -20.63 1.92 -7.69
CA PHE A 236 -21.43 2.95 -8.32
C PHE A 236 -22.91 2.56 -8.34
N THR A 237 -23.74 3.50 -7.94
CA THR A 237 -25.19 3.32 -7.89
C THR A 237 -25.81 3.56 -9.25
N LEU A 238 -26.49 2.55 -9.78
CA LEU A 238 -27.34 2.60 -10.97
C LEU A 238 -28.74 2.12 -10.57
N PRO A 239 -29.76 3.00 -10.48
CA PRO A 239 -31.05 2.68 -9.88
C PRO A 239 -31.77 1.48 -10.53
N ASN A 240 -31.63 1.32 -11.84
CA ASN A 240 -32.36 0.32 -12.63
C ASN A 240 -31.51 -0.93 -12.95
N MET A 241 -30.36 -1.11 -12.29
CA MET A 241 -29.44 -2.21 -12.58
C MET A 241 -29.52 -3.30 -11.51
N ASN A 242 -30.28 -4.35 -11.81
CA ASN A 242 -30.41 -5.56 -11.00
C ASN A 242 -30.58 -6.79 -11.93
N PRO A 243 -29.72 -7.83 -11.87
CA PRO A 243 -28.53 -7.97 -11.00
C PRO A 243 -27.43 -6.94 -11.31
N PRO A 244 -26.51 -6.67 -10.36
CA PRO A 244 -25.42 -5.73 -10.59
C PRO A 244 -24.47 -6.23 -11.68
N VAL A 245 -23.85 -5.27 -12.37
CA VAL A 245 -22.82 -5.51 -13.38
C VAL A 245 -21.46 -5.44 -12.71
N ILE A 246 -20.62 -6.44 -12.98
CA ILE A 246 -19.26 -6.57 -12.47
C ILE A 246 -18.31 -6.31 -13.63
N LEU A 247 -17.44 -5.32 -13.46
CA LEU A 247 -16.32 -5.02 -14.33
C LEU A 247 -15.06 -5.63 -13.72
N GLN A 248 -14.35 -6.49 -14.43
CA GLN A 248 -13.09 -7.08 -13.98
C GLN A 248 -11.96 -6.78 -14.98
N PRO A 249 -10.75 -6.46 -14.52
CA PRO A 249 -9.60 -6.35 -15.40
C PRO A 249 -9.25 -7.72 -15.99
N SER A 250 -9.00 -7.79 -17.30
CA SER A 250 -8.62 -9.03 -18.00
C SER A 250 -7.60 -8.72 -19.09
N GLY A 251 -6.32 -9.02 -18.85
CA GLY A 251 -5.24 -8.67 -19.78
C GLY A 251 -5.15 -7.16 -19.96
N ASP A 252 -5.27 -6.66 -21.19
CA ASP A 252 -5.33 -5.20 -21.51
C ASP A 252 -6.76 -4.68 -21.67
N ALA A 253 -7.76 -5.51 -21.36
CA ALA A 253 -9.17 -5.20 -21.52
C ALA A 253 -9.91 -5.30 -20.17
N TYR A 254 -11.21 -5.06 -20.23
CA TYR A 254 -12.10 -5.35 -19.11
C TYR A 254 -13.20 -6.31 -19.54
N THR A 255 -13.56 -7.24 -18.66
CA THR A 255 -14.75 -8.06 -18.84
C THR A 255 -15.90 -7.45 -18.04
N LEU A 256 -17.07 -7.36 -18.67
CA LEU A 256 -18.32 -7.02 -18.00
C LEU A 256 -19.23 -8.23 -18.02
N HIS A 257 -19.81 -8.54 -16.87
CA HIS A 257 -20.82 -9.59 -16.76
C HIS A 257 -21.80 -9.25 -15.65
N ARG A 258 -23.00 -9.83 -15.71
CA ARG A 258 -23.99 -9.72 -14.64
C ARG A 258 -23.64 -10.68 -13.51
N GLN A 259 -23.86 -10.28 -12.27
CA GLN A 259 -23.68 -11.18 -11.13
C GLN A 259 -24.60 -12.40 -11.29
N GLY A 260 -24.00 -13.60 -11.34
CA GLY A 260 -24.70 -14.86 -11.57
C GLY A 260 -25.08 -15.15 -13.04
N GLY A 261 -24.70 -14.28 -13.98
CA GLY A 261 -24.88 -14.49 -15.41
C GLY A 261 -23.65 -15.14 -16.07
N TYR A 262 -23.87 -15.90 -17.13
CA TYR A 262 -22.80 -16.48 -17.98
C TYR A 262 -22.46 -15.59 -19.18
N ASP A 263 -23.13 -14.46 -19.31
CA ASP A 263 -22.98 -13.49 -20.39
C ASP A 263 -21.83 -12.52 -20.09
N THR A 264 -20.62 -13.02 -20.31
CA THR A 264 -19.39 -12.22 -20.26
C THR A 264 -19.18 -11.49 -21.58
N GLN A 265 -19.12 -10.17 -21.53
CA GLN A 265 -18.77 -9.31 -22.65
C GLN A 265 -17.38 -8.71 -22.39
N THR A 266 -16.54 -8.68 -23.42
CA THR A 266 -15.22 -8.05 -23.33
C THR A 266 -15.31 -6.64 -23.87
N LEU A 267 -14.79 -5.67 -23.12
CA LEU A 267 -14.73 -4.27 -23.45
C LEU A 267 -13.26 -3.89 -23.70
N MET A 268 -12.94 -3.68 -24.98
CA MET A 268 -11.62 -3.24 -25.43
C MET A 268 -11.55 -1.70 -25.54
N HIS A 269 -10.35 -1.16 -25.68
CA HIS A 269 -10.17 0.27 -25.92
C HIS A 269 -10.80 0.70 -27.25
N GLY A 270 -11.59 1.77 -27.21
CA GLY A 270 -12.35 2.28 -28.36
C GLY A 270 -13.72 1.64 -28.53
N ASP A 271 -14.00 0.55 -27.82
CA ASP A 271 -15.26 -0.16 -27.92
C ASP A 271 -16.30 0.37 -26.94
N SER A 272 -17.55 0.00 -27.23
CA SER A 272 -18.67 0.22 -26.33
C SER A 272 -19.47 -1.07 -26.20
N VAL A 273 -19.83 -1.40 -24.96
CA VAL A 273 -20.66 -2.54 -24.61
C VAL A 273 -21.93 -2.01 -23.94
N CYS A 274 -23.07 -2.57 -24.31
CA CYS A 274 -24.33 -2.30 -23.63
C CYS A 274 -24.72 -3.51 -22.78
N ILE A 275 -25.06 -3.26 -21.51
CA ILE A 275 -25.71 -4.26 -20.65
C ILE A 275 -27.03 -3.65 -20.20
N ASN A 276 -28.13 -4.30 -20.57
CA ASN A 276 -29.47 -3.71 -20.53
C ASN A 276 -29.46 -2.38 -21.33
N ASP A 277 -29.93 -1.29 -20.74
CA ASP A 277 -30.00 0.03 -21.36
C ASP A 277 -28.81 0.94 -21.00
N ILE A 278 -27.77 0.42 -20.34
CA ILE A 278 -26.60 1.19 -19.92
C ILE A 278 -25.42 0.89 -20.84
N ARG A 279 -24.88 1.93 -21.46
CA ARG A 279 -23.65 1.86 -22.25
C ARG A 279 -22.42 2.07 -21.38
N PHE A 280 -21.42 1.23 -21.64
CA PHE A 280 -20.06 1.32 -21.11
C PHE A 280 -19.11 1.53 -22.29
N THR A 281 -18.43 2.66 -22.35
CA THR A 281 -17.47 2.99 -23.40
C THR A 281 -16.09 3.14 -22.80
N LEU A 282 -15.12 2.38 -23.30
CA LEU A 282 -13.75 2.43 -22.82
C LEU A 282 -12.89 3.20 -23.82
N THR A 283 -12.15 4.18 -23.33
CA THR A 283 -11.24 4.98 -24.14
C THR A 283 -9.90 5.09 -23.44
N VAL A 284 -8.81 5.06 -24.18
CA VAL A 284 -7.48 5.28 -23.61
C VAL A 284 -7.35 6.75 -23.22
N LEU A 285 -6.76 7.03 -22.06
CA LEU A 285 -6.34 8.39 -21.72
C LEU A 285 -5.22 8.82 -22.68
N SER A 286 -5.61 9.38 -23.83
CA SER A 286 -4.70 9.79 -24.89
C SER A 286 -3.87 10.99 -24.43
N HIS A 287 -2.55 10.95 -24.65
CA HIS A 287 -1.73 12.15 -24.56
C HIS A 287 -2.14 13.12 -25.67
N SER A 288 -2.81 14.21 -25.32
CA SER A 288 -2.66 15.41 -26.12
C SER A 288 -1.20 15.85 -25.98
N LYS A 289 -0.40 15.61 -27.03
CA LYS A 289 0.84 16.36 -27.25
C LYS A 289 0.48 17.82 -27.05
N ALA A 290 1.15 18.48 -26.11
CA ALA A 290 1.17 19.94 -26.09
C ALA A 290 1.61 20.38 -27.49
N LEU A 291 0.71 21.02 -28.24
CA LEU A 291 1.10 21.83 -29.36
C LEU A 291 2.03 22.90 -28.80
N VAL A 292 3.26 22.87 -29.30
CA VAL A 292 4.25 23.96 -29.19
C VAL A 292 3.67 25.21 -29.84
#